data_AF-A0A075K4W9-F1
#
_entry.id   AF-A0A075K4W9-F1
#
_cell.length_a   1.000
_cell.length_b   1.000
_cell.length_c   1.000
_cell.angle_alpha   90.00
_cell.angle_beta   90.00
_cell.angle_gamma   90.00
#
_symmetry.space_group_name_H-M   'P 1'
#
loop_
_entity.id
_entity.type
_entity.pdbx_description
1 polymer ?
#
loop_
_entity_poly.entity_id
_entity_poly.type
_entity_poly.pdbx_seq_one_letter_code
_entity_poly.pdbx_strand_id
1 'polypeptide(L)'
;MAESMHAALLALSERMLAAAHAGDWDAVALLEAERGQGITSLSIAEPGVLALFRTLLAHTEEVRELARCQRERLGADLGEHQHRHRALSAYLVAGAE
;
A
#
# COMPACT_ATOMS: atom_id res chain seq x y z
N MET A 1 26.80 -6.62 -12.24
CA MET A 1 26.14 -5.31 -11.98
C MET A 1 24.63 -5.39 -12.17
N ALA A 2 24.12 -5.97 -13.26
CA ALA A 2 22.67 -6.23 -13.44
C ALA A 2 22.06 -7.06 -12.30
N GLU A 3 22.73 -8.13 -11.89
CA GLU A 3 22.26 -9.04 -10.82
C GLU A 3 22.15 -8.35 -9.44
N SER A 4 23.04 -7.41 -9.13
CA SER A 4 22.95 -6.62 -7.88
C SER A 4 21.81 -5.61 -7.92
N MET A 5 21.48 -5.06 -9.09
CA MET A 5 20.35 -4.16 -9.26
C MET A 5 19.01 -4.91 -9.15
N HIS A 6 18.92 -6.10 -9.75
CA HIS A 6 17.74 -6.96 -9.63
C HIS A 6 17.47 -7.33 -8.18
N ALA A 7 18.50 -7.74 -7.44
CA ALA A 7 18.37 -8.06 -6.02
C ALA A 7 17.96 -6.84 -5.18
N ALA A 8 18.49 -5.65 -5.47
CA ALA A 8 18.12 -4.42 -4.77
C ALA A 8 16.64 -4.05 -4.99
N LEU A 9 16.14 -4.17 -6.22
CA LEU A 9 14.74 -3.92 -6.54
C LEU A 9 13.78 -4.91 -5.87
N LEU A 10 14.17 -6.18 -5.79
CA LEU A 10 13.41 -7.19 -5.05
C LEU A 10 13.37 -6.85 -3.56
N ALA A 11 14.51 -6.52 -2.95
CA ALA A 11 14.59 -6.14 -1.55
C ALA A 11 13.73 -4.88 -1.24
N LEU A 12 13.72 -3.89 -2.12
CA LEU A 12 12.82 -2.73 -2.00
C LEU A 12 11.35 -3.15 -2.05
N SER A 13 11.00 -4.06 -2.98
CA SER A 13 9.64 -4.55 -3.11
C SER A 13 9.18 -5.39 -1.91
N GLU A 14 10.07 -6.18 -1.30
CA GLU A 14 9.80 -6.95 -0.08
C GLU A 14 9.60 -6.02 1.13
N ARG A 15 10.43 -4.98 1.26
CA ARG A 15 10.25 -3.95 2.29
C ARG A 15 8.93 -3.20 2.13
N MET A 16 8.53 -2.94 0.88
CA MET A 16 7.25 -2.29 0.59
C MET A 16 6.06 -3.18 0.99
N LEU A 17 6.15 -4.49 0.73
CA LEU A 17 5.15 -5.45 1.20
C LEU A 17 5.08 -5.49 2.73
N ALA A 18 6.22 -5.55 3.41
CA ALA A 18 6.26 -5.53 4.87
C ALA A 18 5.62 -4.24 5.45
N ALA A 19 5.88 -3.08 4.84
CA ALA A 19 5.26 -1.82 5.22
C ALA A 19 3.73 -1.82 4.99
N ALA A 20 3.27 -2.37 3.86
CA ALA A 20 1.85 -2.50 3.56
C ALA A 20 1.13 -3.43 4.55
N HIS A 21 1.75 -4.56 4.92
CA HIS A 21 1.24 -5.46 5.95
C HIS A 21 1.19 -4.80 7.34
N ALA A 22 2.16 -3.93 7.64
CA ALA A 22 2.16 -3.14 8.87
C ALA A 22 1.19 -1.94 8.85
N GLY A 23 0.59 -1.62 7.68
CA GLY A 23 -0.28 -0.46 7.49
C GLY A 23 0.46 0.88 7.44
N ASP A 24 1.78 0.88 7.25
CA ASP A 24 2.61 2.08 7.12
C ASP A 24 2.60 2.59 5.66
N TRP A 25 1.53 3.29 5.30
CA TRP A 25 1.31 3.76 3.92
C TRP A 25 2.27 4.87 3.49
N ASP A 26 2.82 5.63 4.45
CA ASP A 26 3.82 6.66 4.17
C ASP A 26 5.14 5.99 3.76
N ALA A 27 5.56 4.93 4.47
CA ALA A 27 6.71 4.13 4.06
C ALA A 27 6.49 3.44 2.71
N VAL A 28 5.28 2.93 2.43
CA VAL A 28 4.94 2.36 1.11
C VAL A 28 5.14 3.38 -0.01
N ALA A 29 4.69 4.64 0.17
CA ALA A 29 4.82 5.69 -0.83
C ALA A 29 6.29 6.07 -1.08
N LEU A 30 7.11 6.18 -0.01
CA LEU A 30 8.54 6.46 -0.11
C LEU A 30 9.28 5.34 -0.85
N LEU A 31 9.01 4.08 -0.48
CA LEU A 31 9.63 2.91 -1.11
C LEU A 31 9.22 2.76 -2.58
N GLU A 32 7.99 3.11 -2.94
CA GLU A 32 7.54 3.08 -4.33
C GLU A 32 8.27 4.12 -5.19
N ALA A 33 8.50 5.32 -4.66
CA ALA A 33 9.26 6.35 -5.35
C ALA A 33 10.72 5.92 -5.60
N GLU A 34 11.36 5.28 -4.62
CA GLU A 34 12.71 4.72 -4.74
C GLU A 34 12.75 3.57 -5.76
N ARG A 35 11.79 2.64 -5.69
CA ARG A 35 11.65 1.52 -6.63
C ARG A 35 11.43 2.00 -8.07
N GLY A 36 10.61 3.03 -8.28
CA GLY A 36 10.33 3.60 -9.59
C GLY A 36 11.56 4.18 -10.27
N GLN A 37 12.45 4.83 -9.51
CA GLN A 37 13.74 5.32 -10.03
C GLN A 37 14.62 4.16 -10.51
N GLY A 38 14.72 3.09 -9.71
CA GLY A 38 15.48 1.90 -10.07
C GLY A 38 14.92 1.17 -11.29
N ILE A 39 13.60 1.04 -11.41
CA ILE A 39 12.94 0.45 -12.59
C ILE A 39 13.25 1.24 -13.86
N THR A 40 13.20 2.57 -13.80
CA THR A 40 13.45 3.43 -14.98
C THR A 40 14.89 3.31 -15.48
N SER A 41 15.82 2.89 -14.61
CA SER A 41 17.22 2.67 -14.96
C SER A 41 17.51 1.30 -15.60
N LEU A 42 16.55 0.36 -15.58
CA LEU A 42 16.74 -0.98 -16.12
C LEU A 42 16.64 -1.00 -17.65
N SER A 43 17.55 -1.73 -18.29
CA SER A 43 17.46 -2.04 -19.72
C SER A 43 16.63 -3.30 -19.95
N ILE A 44 15.64 -3.22 -20.84
CA ILE A 44 14.77 -4.35 -21.21
C ILE A 44 15.56 -5.48 -21.91
N ALA A 45 16.74 -5.15 -22.46
CA ALA A 45 17.62 -6.11 -23.11
C ALA A 45 18.40 -6.99 -22.11
N GLU A 46 18.30 -6.72 -20.79
CA GLU A 46 19.03 -7.50 -19.79
C GLU A 46 18.40 -8.88 -19.55
N PRO A 47 19.23 -9.94 -19.49
CA PRO A 47 18.74 -11.27 -19.20
C PRO A 47 18.11 -11.33 -17.80
N GLY A 48 16.94 -11.96 -17.69
CA GLY A 48 16.21 -12.11 -16.42
C GLY A 48 15.31 -10.94 -16.03
N VAL A 49 15.31 -9.82 -16.76
CA VAL A 49 14.49 -8.65 -16.43
C VAL A 49 12.98 -8.94 -16.52
N LEU A 50 12.56 -9.83 -17.42
CA LEU A 50 11.16 -10.26 -17.54
C LEU A 50 10.70 -11.02 -16.29
N ALA A 51 11.55 -11.89 -15.75
CA ALA A 51 11.24 -12.63 -14.53
C ALA A 51 11.16 -11.67 -13.33
N LEU A 52 12.09 -10.72 -13.25
CA LEU A 52 12.06 -9.64 -12.25
C LEU A 52 10.75 -8.85 -12.31
N PHE A 53 10.34 -8.36 -13.50
CA PHE A 53 9.10 -7.59 -13.63
C PHE A 53 7.85 -8.37 -13.24
N ARG A 54 7.80 -9.69 -13.51
CA ARG A 54 6.70 -10.53 -13.04
C ARG A 54 6.62 -10.58 -11.52
N THR A 55 7.76 -10.73 -10.85
CA THR A 55 7.81 -10.73 -9.38
C THR A 55 7.41 -9.37 -8.81
N LEU A 56 7.95 -8.28 -9.36
CA LEU A 56 7.60 -6.91 -8.93
C LEU A 56 6.12 -6.60 -9.16
N LEU A 57 5.53 -7.10 -10.25
CA LEU A 57 4.10 -6.96 -10.51
C LEU A 57 3.27 -7.70 -9.45
N ALA A 58 3.60 -8.96 -9.15
CA ALA A 58 2.90 -9.75 -8.13
C ALA A 58 2.91 -9.04 -6.76
N HIS A 59 4.07 -8.51 -6.34
CA HIS A 59 4.15 -7.73 -5.10
C HIS A 59 3.31 -6.44 -5.15
N THR A 60 3.22 -5.78 -6.30
CA THR A 60 2.41 -4.57 -6.48
C THR A 60 0.91 -4.88 -6.40
N GLU A 61 0.49 -6.01 -6.97
CA GLU A 61 -0.89 -6.47 -6.88
C GLU A 61 -1.29 -6.79 -5.43
N GLU A 62 -0.41 -7.44 -4.67
CA GLU A 62 -0.63 -7.71 -3.24
C GLU A 62 -0.74 -6.41 -2.43
N VAL A 63 0.16 -5.44 -2.63
CA VAL A 63 0.05 -4.12 -1.97
C VAL A 63 -1.25 -3.40 -2.34
N ARG A 64 -1.71 -3.48 -3.59
CA ARG A 64 -3.00 -2.90 -4.01
C ARG A 64 -4.17 -3.53 -3.28
N GLU A 65 -4.14 -4.85 -3.11
CA GLU A 65 -5.18 -5.57 -2.40
C GLU A 65 -5.21 -5.20 -0.91
N LEU A 66 -4.04 -5.12 -0.27
CA LEU A 66 -3.92 -4.64 1.12
C LEU A 66 -4.46 -3.20 1.27
N ALA A 67 -4.11 -2.30 0.35
CA ALA A 67 -4.61 -0.93 0.35
C ALA A 67 -6.14 -0.87 0.18
N ARG A 68 -6.71 -1.74 -0.67
CA ARG A 68 -8.16 -1.86 -0.86
C ARG A 68 -8.83 -2.28 0.45
N CYS A 69 -8.36 -3.36 1.08
CA CYS A 69 -8.87 -3.85 2.35
C CYS A 69 -8.79 -2.79 3.46
N GLN A 70 -7.67 -2.06 3.55
CA GLN A 70 -7.51 -1.01 4.54
C GLN A 70 -8.46 0.17 4.31
N ARG A 71 -8.67 0.58 3.05
CA ARG A 71 -9.63 1.64 2.72
C ARG A 71 -11.06 1.25 3.09
N GLU A 72 -11.44 0.00 2.82
CA GLU A 72 -12.76 -0.53 3.20
C GLU A 72 -12.96 -0.50 4.72
N ARG A 73 -11.93 -0.92 5.47
CA ARG A 73 -11.95 -0.86 6.94
C ARG A 73 -12.08 0.57 7.47
N LEU A 74 -11.27 1.50 6.96
CA LEU A 74 -11.36 2.92 7.36
C LEU A 74 -12.74 3.52 7.03
N GLY A 75 -13.33 3.12 5.90
CA GLY A 75 -14.69 3.51 5.53
C GLY A 75 -15.74 3.01 6.52
N ALA A 76 -15.62 1.76 6.96
CA ALA A 76 -16.51 1.18 7.96
C ALA A 76 -16.38 1.87 9.33
N ASP A 77 -15.15 2.08 9.80
CA ASP A 77 -14.86 2.74 11.07
C ASP A 77 -15.40 4.18 11.10
N LEU A 78 -15.23 4.92 10.01
CA LEU A 78 -15.77 6.28 9.87
C LEU A 78 -17.31 6.28 9.86
N GLY A 79 -17.92 5.35 9.14
CA GLY A 79 -19.38 5.19 9.09
C GLY A 79 -19.96 4.90 10.48
N GLU A 80 -19.30 4.03 11.25
CA GLU A 80 -19.71 3.72 12.61
C GLU A 80 -19.58 4.94 13.53
N HIS A 81 -18.47 5.67 13.45
CA HIS A 81 -18.28 6.90 14.23
C HIS A 81 -19.36 7.95 13.91
N GLN A 82 -19.68 8.16 12.64
CA GLN A 82 -20.76 9.07 12.23
C GLN A 82 -22.13 8.61 12.72
N HIS A 83 -22.38 7.30 12.75
CA HIS A 83 -23.63 6.75 13.29
C HIS A 83 -23.73 6.98 14.81
N ARG A 84 -22.66 6.69 15.57
CA ARG A 84 -22.60 6.95 17.02
C ARG A 84 -22.79 8.43 17.32
N HIS A 85 -22.15 9.32 16.57
CA HIS A 85 -22.30 10.77 16.74
C HIS A 85 -23.74 11.21 16.47
N ARG A 86 -24.38 10.75 15.39
CA ARG A 86 -25.79 11.05 15.10
C ARG A 86 -26.74 10.55 16.19
N ALA A 87 -26.54 9.33 16.68
CA ALA A 87 -27.34 8.78 17.77
C ALA A 87 -27.19 9.61 19.06
N LEU A 88 -25.96 9.99 19.42
CA LEU A 88 -25.69 10.82 20.59
C LEU A 88 -26.35 12.20 20.47
N SER A 89 -26.23 12.86 19.31
CA SER A 89 -26.89 14.13 19.07
C SER A 89 -28.42 14.03 19.18
N ALA A 90 -29.03 12.96 18.67
CA ALA A 90 -30.47 12.74 18.78
C ALA A 90 -30.92 12.57 20.23
N TYR A 91 -30.18 11.82 21.06
CA TYR A 91 -30.48 11.68 22.49
C TYR A 91 -30.34 12.99 23.25
N LEU A 92 -29.32 13.81 22.95
CA LEU A 92 -29.13 15.11 23.59
C LEU A 92 -30.23 16.12 23.21
N VAL A 93 -30.72 16.09 21.97
CA VAL A 93 -31.84 16.93 21.53
C VAL A 93 -33.15 16.47 22.18
N ALA A 94 -33.42 15.16 22.21
CA ALA A 94 -34.64 14.61 22.81
C ALA A 94 -34.70 14.73 24.34
N GLY A 95 -33.56 14.89 25.03
CA GLY A 95 -33.51 15.13 26.47
C GLY A 95 -33.55 16.61 26.89
N ALA A 96 -33.55 17.53 25.92
CA ALA A 96 -33.64 18.97 26.13
C ALA A 96 -35.05 19.56 25.89
N GLU A 97 -35.99 18.73 25.43
CA GLU A 97 -37.44 18.99 25.39
C GLU A 97 -38.12 18.41 26.64
#